data_AF-Q8WYE0-F1
#
_entry.id   AF-Q8WYE0-F1
#
_cell.length_a   1.000
_cell.length_b   1.000
_cell.length_c   1.000
_cell.angle_alpha   90.00
_cell.angle_beta   90.00
_cell.angle_gamma   90.00
#
_symmetry.space_group_name_H-M   'P 1'
#
loop_
_entity.id
_entity.type
_entity.pdbx_description
1 polymer ?
#
loop_
_entity_poly.entity_id
_entity_poly.type
_entity_poly.pdbx_seq_one_letter_code
_entity_poly.pdbx_strand_id
1 'polypeptide(L)' 'DEVNRLSGLQPQIERLKIQSIALKEKGQGPMFLDADFVAFTNHFKQVFSDVQAREKELQT' A
#
# COMPACT_ATOMS: atom_id res chain seq x y z
N ASP A 1 -9.06 -13.29 -9.37
CA ASP A 1 -8.90 -13.33 -7.91
C ASP A 1 -8.28 -12.01 -7.48
N GLU A 2 -9.12 -11.14 -6.93
CA GLU A 2 -8.74 -9.75 -6.62
C GLU A 2 -7.87 -9.68 -5.36
N VAL A 3 -8.03 -10.60 -4.42
CA VAL A 3 -7.15 -10.76 -3.26
C VAL A 3 -5.74 -11.13 -3.72
N ASN A 4 -5.61 -12.08 -4.66
CA ASN A 4 -4.31 -12.45 -5.22
C ASN A 4 -3.66 -11.29 -6.00
N ARG A 5 -4.45 -10.51 -6.75
CA ARG A 5 -3.96 -9.33 -7.47
C ARG A 5 -3.46 -8.23 -6.51
N LEU A 6 -4.21 -7.93 -5.46
CA LEU A 6 -3.82 -6.95 -4.44
C LEU A 6 -2.64 -7.42 -3.59
N SER A 7 -2.55 -8.72 -3.29
CA SER A 7 -1.40 -9.32 -2.61
C SER A 7 -0.12 -9.14 -3.43
N GLY A 8 -0.20 -9.26 -4.76
CA GLY A 8 0.91 -8.98 -5.67
C GLY A 8 1.40 -7.52 -5.67
N LEU A 9 0.64 -6.59 -5.10
CA LEU A 9 1.07 -5.20 -4.93
C LEU A 9 1.89 -4.99 -3.65
N GLN A 10 1.78 -5.84 -2.63
CA GLN A 10 2.51 -5.66 -1.36
C GLN A 10 4.03 -5.52 -1.56
N PRO A 11 4.71 -6.35 -2.40
CA PRO A 11 6.15 -6.19 -2.64
C PRO A 11 6.51 -4.90 -3.38
N GLN A 12 5.56 -4.30 -4.10
CA GLN A 12 5.76 -3.02 -4.78
C GLN A 12 5.60 -1.86 -3.78
N ILE A 13 4.64 -1.96 -2.86
CA ILE A 13 4.43 -1.00 -1.76
C ILE A 13 5.64 -0.99 -0.82
N GLU A 14 6.21 -2.15 -0.51
CA GLU A 14 7.45 -2.25 0.27
C GLU A 14 8.63 -1.59 -0.43
N ARG A 15 8.80 -1.84 -1.74
CA ARG A 15 9.82 -1.15 -2.54
C ARG A 15 9.63 0.36 -2.56
N LEU A 16 8.40 0.82 -2.70
CA LEU A 16 8.05 2.25 -2.65
C LEU A 16 8.39 2.86 -1.29
N LYS A 17 8.16 2.14 -0.18
CA LYS A 17 8.58 2.56 1.17
C LYS A 17 10.09 2.79 1.25
N ILE A 18 10.87 1.83 0.76
CA ILE A 18 12.34 1.91 0.77
C ILE A 18 12.81 3.12 -0.05
N GLN A 19 12.23 3.33 -1.24
CA GLN A 19 12.55 4.48 -2.08
C GLN A 19 12.16 5.80 -1.41
N SER A 20 11.01 5.86 -0.74
CA SER A 20 10.56 7.04 0.01
C SER A 20 11.54 7.42 1.13
N ILE A 21 12.02 6.44 1.89
CA ILE A 21 13.02 6.64 2.94
C ILE A 21 14.33 7.16 2.33
N ALA A 22 14.81 6.55 1.25
CA ALA A 22 16.04 6.97 0.59
C ALA A 22 15.96 8.41 0.03
N LEU A 23 14.79 8.83 -0.46
CA LEU A 23 14.57 10.21 -0.91
C LEU A 23 14.57 11.21 0.25
N LYS A 24 13.96 10.85 1.37
CA LYS A 24 13.94 11.65 2.59
C LYS A 24 15.35 11.84 3.16
N GLU A 25 16.14 10.77 3.26
CA GLU A 25 17.52 10.82 3.75
C GLU A 25 18.43 11.70 2.88
N LYS A 26 18.18 11.72 1.56
CA LYS A 26 18.93 12.56 0.62
C LYS A 26 18.43 14.01 0.55
N GLY A 27 17.37 14.37 1.27
CA GLY A 27 16.72 15.67 1.15
C GLY A 27 16.12 15.94 -0.24
N GLN A 28 15.84 14.88 -1.01
CA GLN A 28 15.32 14.93 -2.39
C GLN A 28 13.82 14.63 -2.46
N GLY A 29 13.16 14.40 -1.32
CA GLY A 29 11.73 14.15 -1.23
C GLY A 29 10.90 15.44 -1.19
N PRO A 30 9.70 15.46 -1.78
CA PRO A 30 8.75 16.55 -1.54
C PRO A 30 8.39 16.64 -0.05
N MET A 31 8.03 17.84 0.41
CA MET A 31 7.73 18.13 1.83
C MET A 31 6.70 17.18 2.46
N PHE A 32 5.75 16.69 1.66
CA PHE A 32 4.64 15.85 2.12
C PHE A 32 4.79 14.36 1.77
N LEU A 33 5.97 13.92 1.32
CA LEU A 33 6.18 12.53 0.86
C LEU A 33 5.75 11.49 1.91
N ASP A 34 6.10 11.71 3.17
CA ASP A 34 5.74 10.80 4.26
C ASP A 34 4.21 10.76 4.48
N ALA A 35 3.55 11.91 4.44
CA ALA A 35 2.11 12.01 4.63
C ALA A 35 1.34 11.35 3.48
N ASP A 36 1.77 11.59 2.25
CA ASP A 36 1.20 10.97 1.04
C ASP A 36 1.37 9.45 1.07
N PHE A 37 2.56 8.97 1.48
CA PHE A 37 2.82 7.54 1.59
C PHE A 37 1.97 6.88 2.69
N VAL A 38 1.79 7.55 3.84
CA VAL A 38 0.89 7.09 4.91
C VAL A 38 -0.57 7.03 4.42
N ALA A 39 -1.05 8.07 3.75
CA ALA A 39 -2.41 8.10 3.20
C ALA A 39 -2.64 6.97 2.20
N PHE A 40 -1.70 6.77 1.27
CA PHE A 40 -1.72 5.68 0.31
C PHE A 40 -1.75 4.30 0.98
N THR A 41 -0.86 4.04 1.94
CA THR A 41 -0.78 2.72 2.60
C THR A 41 -1.98 2.43 3.48
N ASN A 42 -2.57 3.44 4.11
CA ASN A 42 -3.82 3.28 4.86
C ASN A 42 -4.99 2.93 3.93
N HIS A 43 -5.10 3.64 2.80
CA HIS A 43 -6.13 3.35 1.81
C HIS A 43 -5.99 1.94 1.23
N PHE A 44 -4.77 1.52 0.90
CA PHE A 44 -4.51 0.16 0.42
C PHE A 44 -4.95 -0.90 1.44
N LYS A 45 -4.61 -0.74 2.74
CA LYS A 45 -5.02 -1.68 3.79
C LYS A 45 -6.53 -1.78 3.90
N GLN A 46 -7.24 -0.65 3.83
CA GLN A 46 -8.69 -0.63 3.87
C GLN A 46 -9.28 -1.42 2.69
N VAL A 47 -8.87 -1.07 1.46
CA VAL A 47 -9.35 -1.76 0.24
C VAL A 47 -9.04 -3.26 0.29
N PHE A 48 -7.84 -3.64 0.72
CA PHE A 48 -7.44 -5.05 0.83
C PHE A 48 -8.30 -5.82 1.82
N SER A 49 -8.56 -5.22 3.00
CA SER A 49 -9.43 -5.81 4.01
C SER A 49 -10.87 -5.97 3.50
N ASP A 50 -11.39 -4.96 2.82
CA ASP A 50 -12.76 -4.98 2.26
C ASP A 50 -12.91 -6.07 1.19
N VAL A 51 -11.91 -6.22 0.31
CA VAL A 51 -11.90 -7.25 -0.73
C VAL A 51 -11.78 -8.65 -0.13
N GLN A 52 -10.92 -8.84 0.89
CA GLN A 52 -10.82 -10.11 1.61
C GLN A 52 -12.12 -10.48 2.34
N ALA A 53 -12.80 -9.50 2.93
CA ALA A 53 -14.09 -9.75 3.60
C ALA A 53 -15.15 -10.21 2.59
N ARG A 54 -15.28 -9.51 1.46
CA ARG A 54 -16.22 -9.88 0.40
C ARG A 54 -15.93 -11.24 -0.21
N GLU A 55 -14.67 -11.59 -0.42
CA GLU A 55 -14.30 -12.90 -0.95
C GLU A 55 -14.75 -14.03 -0.02
N LYS A 56 -14.57 -13.87 1.30
CA LYS A 56 -15.04 -14.83 2.30
C LYS A 56 -16.56 -14.96 2.33
N GLU A 57 -17.28 -13.84 2.25
CA GLU A 57 -18.74 -13.84 2.19
C GLU A 57 -19.26 -14.61 0.97
N LEU A 58 -18.60 -14.47 -0.18
CA LEU A 58 -18.98 -15.16 -1.43
C LEU A 58 -18.59 -16.65 -1.47
N GLN A 59 -17.72 -17.10 -0.56
CA GLN A 59 -17.34 -18.51 -0.39
C GLN A 59 -18.26 -19.27 0.58
N THR A 60 -19.26 -18.59 1.17
CA THR A 60 -20.26 -19.16 2.10
C THR A 60 -21.53 -19.56 1.36
#